data_AF-A0A2V3UPB6-F1
#
_entry.id   AF-A0A2V3UPB6-F1
#
_cell.length_a   1.000
_cell.length_b   1.000
_cell.length_c   1.000
_cell.angle_alpha   90.00
_cell.angle_beta   90.00
_cell.angle_gamma   90.00
#
_symmetry.space_group_name_H-M   'P 1'
#
loop_
_entity.id
_entity.type
_entity.pdbx_description
1 polymer ?
#
loop_
_entity_poly.entity_id
_entity_poly.type
_entity_poly.pdbx_seq_one_letter_code
_entity_poly.pdbx_strand_id
1 'polypeptide(L)'
;MPDEAEMVRRLLVEYISSPSLKHIRDYRALSNLAAAIVSTLNRNNTAWRKWTPTREQLVIRAGPCWVPTDALTQHLNTMPGPTLTRTDVAQRMRDLQEQDRCDFARDDLRESCKELFDREHAEGTELPAIVGALQEHVEREGDRLQAEQRARWKEAEEEKRRSLEQRFVSGADCKWTPVSGSKDVFCRSNGRAYRLTRCANGQCEVSRVADQADPGIFIGRYQTRGDATKALATIAFAPDIS
;
A
#
# COMPACT_ATOMS: atom_id res chain seq x y z
N MET A 1 -2.05 21.21 24.48
CA MET A 1 -0.75 21.68 23.94
C MET A 1 -1.05 22.84 23.00
N PRO A 2 -0.27 23.93 22.95
CA PRO A 2 -0.46 24.93 21.91
C PRO A 2 -0.24 24.27 20.56
N ASP A 3 -1.18 24.49 19.64
CA ASP A 3 -1.09 24.05 18.24
C ASP A 3 0.20 24.62 17.63
N GLU A 4 1.07 23.76 17.08
CA GLU A 4 2.32 24.16 16.44
C GLU A 4 2.07 25.21 15.35
N ALA A 5 0.93 25.10 14.66
CA ALA A 5 0.50 26.07 13.66
C ALA A 5 0.21 27.45 14.27
N GLU A 6 -0.35 27.54 15.48
CA GLU A 6 -0.57 28.81 16.19
C GLU A 6 0.76 29.49 16.55
N MET A 7 1.76 28.72 16.98
CA MET A 7 3.08 29.25 17.34
C MET A 7 3.82 29.80 16.13
N VAL A 8 3.81 29.06 15.03
CA VAL A 8 4.38 29.51 13.75
C VAL A 8 3.65 30.75 13.27
N ARG A 9 2.31 30.75 13.31
CA ARG A 9 1.50 31.89 12.89
C ARG A 9 1.81 33.14 13.71
N ARG A 10 1.96 33.01 15.03
CA ARG A 10 2.34 34.14 15.90
C ARG A 10 3.68 34.76 15.50
N LEU A 11 4.71 33.93 15.26
CA LEU A 11 6.03 34.41 14.85
C LEU A 11 6.01 35.05 13.47
N LEU A 12 5.22 34.50 12.54
CA LEU A 12 5.01 35.10 11.23
C LEU A 12 4.30 36.45 11.33
N VAL A 13 3.26 36.55 12.16
CA VAL A 13 2.53 37.80 12.41
C VAL A 13 3.45 38.85 13.02
N GLU A 14 4.23 38.50 14.05
CA GLU A 14 5.21 39.41 14.66
C GLU A 14 6.25 39.91 13.64
N TYR A 15 6.72 39.02 12.77
CA TYR A 15 7.64 39.38 11.70
C TYR A 15 7.01 40.37 10.70
N ILE A 16 5.79 40.12 10.21
CA ILE A 16 5.15 41.01 9.23
C ILE A 16 4.65 42.33 9.86
N SER A 17 4.37 42.35 11.16
CA SER A 17 3.90 43.54 11.88
C SER A 17 5.01 44.50 12.28
N SER A 18 6.28 44.18 11.98
CA SER A 18 7.40 45.10 12.19
C SER A 18 7.23 46.39 11.37
N PRO A 19 7.48 47.59 11.95
CA PRO A 19 7.20 48.88 11.30
C PRO A 19 7.98 49.14 10.00
N SER A 20 9.15 48.52 9.86
CA SER A 20 9.92 48.55 8.61
C SER A 20 9.45 47.40 7.76
N LEU A 21 9.16 47.56 6.47
CA LEU A 21 8.88 46.43 5.57
C LEU A 21 10.15 45.92 4.86
N LYS A 22 11.31 46.56 5.09
CA LYS A 22 12.57 46.24 4.41
C LYS A 22 13.10 44.86 4.81
N HIS A 23 12.85 44.43 6.04
CA HIS A 23 13.32 43.15 6.56
C HIS A 23 12.58 41.96 5.94
N ILE A 24 11.34 42.13 5.44
CA ILE A 24 10.57 41.05 4.80
C ILE A 24 11.33 40.40 3.63
N ARG A 25 12.16 41.18 2.93
CA ARG A 25 13.00 40.71 1.80
C ARG A 25 14.48 40.57 2.16
N ASP A 26 14.87 40.88 3.40
CA ASP A 26 16.25 40.73 3.85
C ASP A 26 16.54 39.27 4.22
N TYR A 27 17.51 38.68 3.53
CA TYR A 27 17.94 37.30 3.74
C TYR A 27 18.38 37.02 5.18
N ARG A 28 19.02 37.98 5.87
CA ARG A 28 19.44 37.80 7.26
C ARG A 28 18.26 37.78 8.22
N ALA A 29 17.30 38.68 8.01
CA ALA A 29 16.07 38.71 8.81
C ALA A 29 15.23 37.44 8.62
N LEU A 30 15.14 36.93 7.38
CA LEU A 30 14.49 35.66 7.07
C LEU A 30 15.20 34.47 7.72
N SER A 31 16.54 34.44 7.68
CA SER A 31 17.34 33.40 8.36
C SER A 31 17.12 33.39 9.86
N ASN A 32 17.04 34.58 10.47
CA ASN A 32 16.77 34.73 11.91
C ASN A 32 15.34 34.29 12.27
N LEU A 33 14.34 34.63 11.44
CA LEU A 33 12.97 34.17 11.62
C LEU A 33 12.88 32.64 11.54
N ALA A 34 13.53 32.04 10.54
CA ALA A 34 13.58 30.58 10.39
C ALA A 34 14.21 29.92 11.63
N ALA A 35 15.34 30.45 12.11
CA ALA A 35 15.99 29.96 13.33
C ALA A 35 15.08 30.11 14.57
N ALA A 36 14.33 31.21 14.68
CA ALA A 36 13.39 31.45 15.78
C ALA A 36 12.20 30.49 15.75
N ILE A 37 11.64 30.21 14.56
CA ILE A 37 10.57 29.23 14.36
C ILE A 37 11.05 27.83 14.80
N VAL A 38 12.20 27.38 14.26
CA VAL A 38 12.78 26.07 14.59
C VAL A 38 13.08 25.97 16.09
N SER A 39 13.68 26.99 16.68
CA SER A 39 13.97 27.03 18.12
C SER A 39 12.70 26.96 18.99
N THR A 40 11.64 27.65 18.58
CA THR A 40 10.38 27.72 19.32
C THR A 40 9.61 26.39 19.26
N LEU A 41 9.59 25.75 18.09
CA LEU A 41 9.05 24.40 17.91
C LEU A 41 9.86 23.38 18.72
N ASN A 42 11.18 23.44 18.65
CA ASN A 42 12.07 22.53 19.41
C ASN A 42 11.97 22.72 20.94
N ARG A 43 11.76 23.94 21.44
CA ARG A 43 11.58 24.21 22.88
C ARG A 43 10.29 23.61 23.44
N ASN A 44 9.24 23.54 22.62
CA ASN A 44 7.96 22.94 23.00
C ASN A 44 7.89 21.43 22.73
N ASN A 45 8.87 20.86 22.03
CA ASN A 45 9.09 19.42 22.00
C ASN A 45 9.71 18.95 23.34
N THR A 46 8.91 19.05 24.40
CA THR A 46 9.30 18.74 25.78
C THR A 46 9.53 17.26 26.02
N ALA A 47 8.89 16.39 25.23
CA ALA A 47 9.04 14.94 25.34
C ALA A 47 10.44 14.46 24.92
N TRP A 48 11.06 15.10 23.93
CA TRP A 48 12.24 14.55 23.24
C TRP A 48 13.52 15.40 23.35
N ARG A 49 13.71 16.13 24.46
CA ARG A 49 14.88 17.01 24.67
C ARG A 49 16.26 16.33 24.60
N LYS A 50 16.31 15.00 24.76
CA LYS A 50 17.55 14.21 24.65
C LYS A 50 17.98 13.94 23.20
N TRP A 51 17.11 14.24 22.24
CA TRP A 51 17.29 13.97 20.83
C TRP A 51 17.94 15.14 20.12
N THR A 52 19.08 14.87 19.49
CA THR A 52 19.75 15.80 18.59
C THR A 52 19.35 15.46 17.15
N PRO A 53 19.42 16.42 16.20
CA PRO A 53 19.06 16.16 14.81
C PRO A 53 19.82 14.99 14.19
N THR A 54 21.10 14.82 14.53
CA THR A 54 21.92 13.71 14.01
C THR A 54 21.47 12.35 14.55
N ARG A 55 21.11 12.27 15.84
CA ARG A 55 20.54 11.06 16.44
C ARG A 55 19.19 10.70 15.81
N GLU A 56 18.35 11.71 15.57
CA GLU A 56 17.06 11.49 14.90
C GLU A 56 17.22 10.96 13.48
N GLN A 57 18.15 11.50 12.68
CA GLN A 57 18.38 11.03 11.32
C GLN A 57 18.74 9.54 11.28
N LEU A 58 19.60 9.07 12.20
CA LEU A 58 19.95 7.66 12.28
C LEU A 58 18.74 6.79 12.62
N VAL A 59 17.92 7.21 13.58
CA VAL A 59 16.74 6.45 14.00
C VAL A 59 15.64 6.44 12.95
N ILE A 60 15.45 7.54 12.21
CA ILE A 60 14.54 7.58 11.06
C ILE A 60 14.96 6.54 10.02
N ARG A 61 16.26 6.45 9.70
CA ARG A 61 16.79 5.46 8.75
C ARG A 61 16.70 4.03 9.27
N ALA A 62 16.88 3.82 10.57
CA ALA A 62 16.75 2.52 11.21
C ALA A 62 15.30 2.07 11.39
N GLY A 63 14.33 2.99 11.40
CA GLY A 63 12.90 2.75 11.60
C GLY A 63 12.28 1.63 10.74
N PRO A 64 12.48 1.62 9.40
CA PRO A 64 11.96 0.55 8.54
C PRO A 64 12.72 -0.78 8.67
N CYS A 65 13.85 -0.80 9.40
CA CYS A 65 14.72 -1.96 9.54
C CYS A 65 14.54 -2.62 10.91
N TRP A 66 14.64 -3.94 10.97
CA TRP A 66 14.67 -4.67 12.25
C TRP A 66 16.04 -4.58 12.92
N VAL A 67 16.39 -3.39 13.42
CA VAL A 67 17.63 -3.16 14.18
C VAL A 67 17.37 -3.43 15.67
N PRO A 68 18.22 -4.21 16.36
CA PRO A 68 18.12 -4.38 17.80
C PRO A 68 18.20 -3.03 18.54
N THR A 69 17.17 -2.74 19.35
CA THR A 69 17.08 -1.45 20.08
C THR A 69 18.27 -1.23 21.00
N ASP A 70 18.86 -2.29 21.56
CA ASP A 70 20.00 -2.20 22.47
C ASP A 70 21.26 -1.73 21.73
N ALA A 71 21.54 -2.29 20.55
CA ALA A 71 22.66 -1.87 19.70
C ALA A 71 22.48 -0.42 19.24
N LEU A 72 21.26 -0.06 18.85
CA LEU A 72 20.92 1.32 18.47
C LEU A 72 21.11 2.29 19.64
N THR A 73 20.67 1.91 20.85
CA THR A 73 20.84 2.71 22.06
C THR A 73 22.32 2.91 22.40
N GLN A 74 23.12 1.84 22.33
CA GLN A 74 24.56 1.89 22.58
C GLN A 74 25.25 2.84 21.62
N HIS A 75 24.98 2.73 20.32
CA HIS A 75 25.57 3.60 19.32
C HIS A 75 25.10 5.06 19.46
N LEU A 76 23.81 5.32 19.67
CA LEU A 76 23.31 6.69 19.85
C LEU A 76 23.99 7.40 21.03
N ASN A 77 24.35 6.66 22.08
CA ASN A 77 25.05 7.19 23.24
C ASN A 77 26.54 7.50 22.99
N THR A 78 27.15 7.03 21.90
CA THR A 78 28.49 7.50 21.48
C THR A 78 28.43 8.87 20.80
N MET A 79 27.26 9.24 20.27
CA MET A 79 27.02 10.53 19.64
C MET A 79 26.79 11.64 20.68
N PRO A 80 27.06 12.93 20.35
CA PRO A 80 26.81 14.04 21.26
C PRO A 80 25.35 14.15 21.72
N GLY A 81 25.13 14.31 23.02
CA GLY A 81 23.83 14.57 23.64
C GLY A 81 23.64 13.87 24.98
N PRO A 82 22.52 14.12 25.70
CA PRO A 82 22.22 13.45 26.96
C PRO A 82 22.10 11.93 26.80
N THR A 83 22.42 11.17 27.83
CA THR A 83 22.31 9.70 27.79
C THR A 83 20.87 9.25 27.54
N LEU A 84 20.70 8.41 26.53
CA LEU A 84 19.44 7.75 26.18
C LEU A 84 19.36 6.39 26.86
N THR A 85 18.20 6.10 27.43
CA THR A 85 17.82 4.75 27.85
C THR A 85 17.26 3.98 26.66
N ARG A 86 17.23 2.65 26.77
CA ARG A 86 16.56 1.79 25.80
C ARG A 86 15.09 2.18 25.59
N THR A 87 14.40 2.56 26.66
CA THR A 87 13.00 3.03 26.60
C THR A 87 12.87 4.34 25.84
N ASP A 88 13.81 5.29 26.02
CA ASP A 88 13.82 6.55 25.25
C ASP A 88 13.90 6.26 23.74
N VAL A 89 14.75 5.31 23.34
CA VAL A 89 14.92 4.91 21.92
C VAL A 89 13.70 4.18 21.39
N ALA A 90 13.18 3.19 22.12
CA ALA A 90 12.01 2.42 21.69
C ALA A 90 10.77 3.31 21.52
N GLN A 91 10.52 4.22 22.46
CA GLN A 91 9.38 5.13 22.39
C GLN A 91 9.58 6.16 21.28
N ARG A 92 10.80 6.70 21.08
CA ARG A 92 11.03 7.63 19.96
C ARG A 92 10.82 6.98 18.61
N MET A 93 11.27 5.73 18.43
CA MET A 93 11.01 4.98 17.19
C MET A 93 9.51 4.86 16.92
N ARG A 94 8.72 4.51 17.94
CA ARG A 94 7.27 4.43 17.83
C ARG A 94 6.65 5.78 17.48
N ASP A 95 7.03 6.85 18.18
CA ASP A 95 6.56 8.20 17.89
C ASP A 95 6.88 8.64 16.46
N LEU A 96 8.07 8.30 15.93
CA LEU A 96 8.45 8.62 14.55
C LEU A 96 7.59 7.86 13.53
N GLN A 97 7.25 6.61 13.82
CA GLN A 97 6.35 5.82 12.98
C GLN A 97 4.92 6.38 13.02
N GLU A 98 4.42 6.76 14.20
CA GLU A 98 3.10 7.40 14.37
C GLU A 98 3.02 8.79 13.70
N GLN A 99 4.16 9.47 13.52
CA GLN A 99 4.29 10.75 12.82
C GLN A 99 4.51 10.60 11.31
N ASP A 100 4.44 9.37 10.76
CA ASP A 100 4.77 9.05 9.36
C ASP A 100 6.16 9.56 8.93
N ARG A 101 7.10 9.64 9.88
CA ARG A 101 8.48 10.09 9.64
C ARG A 101 9.38 8.96 9.15
N CYS A 102 8.96 7.72 9.37
CA CYS A 102 9.56 6.51 8.83
C CYS A 102 8.52 5.39 8.76
N ASP A 103 8.74 4.42 7.88
CA ASP A 103 7.84 3.29 7.73
C ASP A 103 7.95 2.31 8.92
N PHE A 104 6.88 1.54 9.13
CA PHE A 104 6.92 0.39 10.03
C PHE A 104 7.77 -0.73 9.42
N ALA A 105 8.64 -1.32 10.24
CA ALA A 105 9.37 -2.52 9.85
C ALA A 105 8.39 -3.68 9.55
N ARG A 106 8.56 -4.32 8.40
CA ARG A 106 7.70 -5.44 7.99
C ARG A 106 8.04 -6.70 8.78
N ASP A 107 7.06 -7.28 9.47
CA ASP A 107 7.26 -8.49 10.29
C ASP A 107 7.89 -9.66 9.50
N ASP A 108 7.48 -9.85 8.24
CA ASP A 108 7.99 -10.90 7.34
C ASP A 108 9.52 -10.87 7.14
N LEU A 109 10.14 -9.70 7.32
CA LEU A 109 11.56 -9.48 7.08
C LEU A 109 12.41 -9.57 8.35
N ARG A 110 11.78 -9.76 9.52
CA ARG A 110 12.44 -9.72 10.83
C ARG A 110 13.64 -10.65 10.94
N GLU A 111 13.45 -11.93 10.61
CA GLU A 111 14.53 -12.92 10.71
C GLU A 111 15.67 -12.60 9.74
N SER A 112 15.36 -12.28 8.48
CA SER A 112 16.39 -11.95 7.49
C SER A 112 17.19 -10.69 7.84
N CYS A 113 16.55 -9.68 8.43
CA CYS A 113 17.22 -8.49 8.93
C CYS A 113 18.09 -8.80 10.15
N LYS A 114 17.61 -9.66 11.06
CA LYS A 114 18.37 -10.09 12.22
C LYS A 114 19.63 -10.85 11.81
N GLU A 115 19.51 -11.78 10.86
CA GLU A 115 20.66 -12.53 10.32
C GLU A 115 21.70 -11.61 9.68
N LEU A 116 21.25 -10.66 8.85
CA LEU A 116 22.14 -9.67 8.24
C LEU A 116 22.82 -8.81 9.31
N PHE A 117 22.05 -8.32 10.29
CA PHE A 117 22.59 -7.54 11.40
C PHE A 117 23.65 -8.31 12.18
N ASP A 118 23.35 -9.55 12.59
CA ASP A 118 24.26 -10.37 13.40
C ASP A 118 25.57 -10.66 12.66
N ARG A 119 25.50 -10.89 11.34
CA ARG A 119 26.68 -11.09 10.47
C ARG A 119 27.55 -9.84 10.41
N GLU A 120 26.97 -8.70 10.02
CA GLU A 120 27.71 -7.43 9.88
C GLU A 120 28.29 -6.97 11.22
N HIS A 121 27.54 -7.15 12.30
CA HIS A 121 27.99 -6.82 13.65
C HIS A 121 29.17 -7.71 14.10
N ALA A 122 29.14 -9.00 13.75
CA ALA A 122 30.26 -9.91 14.05
C ALA A 122 31.54 -9.56 13.25
N GLU A 123 31.38 -8.99 12.06
CA GLU A 123 32.49 -8.48 11.23
C GLU A 123 33.05 -7.14 11.74
N GLY A 124 32.40 -6.52 12.73
CA GLY A 124 32.81 -5.24 13.30
C GLY A 124 32.38 -4.04 12.46
N THR A 125 31.39 -4.20 11.57
CA THR A 125 30.84 -3.10 10.78
C THR A 125 30.16 -2.07 11.69
N GLU A 126 30.40 -0.79 11.44
CA GLU A 126 29.79 0.31 12.20
C GLU A 126 28.27 0.38 11.99
N LEU A 127 27.51 0.65 13.06
CA LEU A 127 26.05 0.61 13.02
C LEU A 127 25.39 1.42 11.88
N PRO A 128 25.84 2.65 11.55
CA PRO A 128 25.26 3.40 10.43
C PRO A 128 25.42 2.70 9.07
N ALA A 129 26.51 1.95 8.89
CA ALA A 129 26.74 1.14 7.69
C ALA A 129 25.85 -0.11 7.70
N ILE A 130 25.70 -0.78 8.85
CA ILE A 130 24.75 -1.90 9.01
C ILE A 130 23.31 -1.44 8.68
N VAL A 131 22.90 -0.27 9.19
CA VAL A 131 21.58 0.31 8.87
C VAL A 131 21.45 0.54 7.38
N GLY A 132 22.48 1.06 6.70
CA GLY A 132 22.48 1.19 5.24
C GLY A 132 22.27 -0.14 4.52
N ALA A 133 23.02 -1.18 4.90
CA ALA A 133 22.88 -2.52 4.33
C ALA A 133 21.49 -3.12 4.57
N LEU A 134 20.92 -2.89 5.76
CA LEU A 134 19.57 -3.33 6.10
C LEU A 134 18.50 -2.62 5.27
N GLN A 135 18.65 -1.32 4.98
CA GLN A 135 17.73 -0.59 4.11
C GLN A 135 17.69 -1.22 2.71
N GLU A 136 18.87 -1.45 2.11
CA GLU A 136 18.98 -2.10 0.79
C GLU A 136 18.40 -3.53 0.79
N HIS A 137 18.60 -4.27 1.88
CA HIS A 137 18.04 -5.61 2.04
C HIS A 137 16.51 -5.60 2.14
N VAL A 138 15.96 -4.70 2.95
CA VAL A 138 14.50 -4.55 3.12
C VAL A 138 13.83 -4.16 1.80
N GLU A 139 14.43 -3.25 1.03
CA GLU A 139 13.92 -2.87 -0.29
C GLU A 139 13.92 -4.07 -1.24
N ARG A 140 15.06 -4.76 -1.38
CA ARG A 140 15.21 -5.91 -2.29
C ARG A 140 14.26 -7.06 -1.96
N GLU A 141 14.18 -7.45 -0.68
CA GLU A 141 13.29 -8.53 -0.26
C GLU A 141 11.83 -8.10 -0.32
N GLY A 142 11.55 -6.82 -0.07
CA GLY A 142 10.23 -6.23 -0.26
C GLY A 142 9.74 -6.39 -1.69
N ASP A 143 10.58 -6.05 -2.67
CA ASP A 143 10.28 -6.20 -4.10
C ASP A 143 10.08 -7.66 -4.51
N ARG A 144 10.94 -8.56 -4.01
CA ARG A 144 10.82 -10.01 -4.24
C ARG A 144 9.47 -10.54 -3.75
N LEU A 145 9.10 -10.24 -2.51
CA LEU A 145 7.83 -10.68 -1.92
C LEU A 145 6.62 -10.12 -2.68
N GLN A 146 6.66 -8.86 -3.09
CA GLN A 146 5.59 -8.29 -3.90
C GLN A 146 5.49 -8.97 -5.27
N ALA A 147 6.63 -9.28 -5.92
CA ALA A 147 6.64 -10.00 -7.19
C ALA A 147 6.03 -11.40 -7.06
N GLU A 148 6.41 -12.14 -6.02
CA GLU A 148 5.85 -13.47 -5.70
C GLU A 148 4.35 -13.41 -5.45
N GLN A 149 3.88 -12.44 -4.64
CA GLN A 149 2.45 -12.26 -4.39
C GLN A 149 1.68 -11.93 -5.68
N ARG A 150 2.20 -11.03 -6.52
CA ARG A 150 1.60 -10.71 -7.82
C ARG A 150 1.54 -11.92 -8.74
N ALA A 151 2.56 -12.76 -8.77
CA ALA A 151 2.57 -14.00 -9.55
C ALA A 151 1.50 -14.98 -9.06
N ARG A 152 1.46 -15.24 -7.74
CA ARG A 152 0.45 -16.12 -7.13
C ARG A 152 -0.97 -15.63 -7.37
N TRP A 153 -1.20 -14.32 -7.30
CA TRP A 153 -2.51 -13.74 -7.58
C TRP A 153 -2.93 -13.93 -9.03
N LYS A 154 -2.00 -13.74 -9.98
CA LYS A 154 -2.26 -14.01 -11.40
C LYS A 154 -2.57 -15.48 -11.66
N GLU A 155 -1.77 -16.38 -11.09
CA GLU A 155 -1.99 -17.83 -11.22
C GLU A 155 -3.34 -18.25 -10.62
N ALA A 156 -3.69 -17.74 -9.44
CA ALA A 156 -4.98 -18.04 -8.80
C ALA A 156 -6.16 -17.52 -9.62
N GLU A 157 -6.04 -16.34 -10.22
CA GLU A 157 -7.08 -15.78 -11.09
C GLU A 157 -7.20 -16.56 -12.40
N GLU A 158 -6.08 -16.96 -13.00
CA GLU A 158 -6.07 -17.83 -14.17
C GLU A 158 -6.66 -19.22 -13.89
N GLU A 159 -6.34 -19.80 -12.72
CA GLU A 159 -6.92 -21.07 -12.28
C GLU A 159 -8.43 -20.95 -12.06
N LYS A 160 -8.86 -19.88 -11.41
CA LYS A 160 -10.29 -19.59 -11.22
C LYS A 160 -10.99 -19.42 -12.57
N ARG A 161 -10.39 -18.71 -13.52
CA ARG A 161 -10.92 -18.58 -14.88
C ARG A 161 -11.01 -19.95 -15.56
N ARG A 162 -9.94 -20.75 -15.56
CA ARG A 162 -9.91 -22.11 -16.13
C ARG A 162 -10.97 -23.02 -15.50
N SER A 163 -11.14 -22.97 -14.18
CA SER A 163 -12.16 -23.75 -13.48
C SER A 163 -13.58 -23.36 -13.88
N LEU A 164 -13.86 -22.06 -14.02
CA LEU A 164 -15.17 -21.59 -14.49
C LEU A 164 -15.42 -21.97 -15.95
N GLU A 165 -14.43 -21.84 -16.82
CA GLU A 165 -14.50 -22.29 -18.23
C GLU A 165 -14.74 -23.80 -18.30
N GLN A 166 -14.00 -24.59 -17.52
CA GLN A 166 -14.15 -26.04 -17.48
C GLN A 166 -15.55 -26.46 -17.02
N ARG A 167 -16.15 -25.73 -16.05
CA ARG A 167 -17.55 -25.97 -15.65
C ARG A 167 -18.50 -25.81 -16.82
N PHE A 168 -18.37 -24.72 -17.60
CA PHE A 168 -19.19 -24.51 -18.79
C PHE A 168 -18.98 -25.61 -19.85
N VAL A 169 -17.72 -25.99 -20.12
CA VAL A 169 -17.39 -27.02 -21.12
C VAL A 169 -17.89 -28.40 -20.69
N SER A 170 -17.81 -28.72 -19.40
CA SER A 170 -18.25 -30.02 -18.85
C SER A 170 -19.77 -30.23 -18.86
N GLY A 171 -20.55 -29.22 -19.23
CA GLY A 171 -22.01 -29.30 -19.23
C GLY A 171 -22.65 -29.01 -17.87
N ALA A 172 -21.86 -28.69 -16.84
CA ALA A 172 -22.38 -28.30 -15.54
C ALA A 172 -23.02 -26.90 -15.59
N ASP A 173 -24.07 -26.70 -14.80
CA ASP A 173 -24.70 -25.39 -14.65
C ASP A 173 -23.70 -24.39 -14.06
N CYS A 174 -23.61 -23.22 -14.70
CA CYS A 174 -22.64 -22.20 -14.35
C CYS A 174 -23.20 -20.81 -14.60
N LYS A 175 -22.73 -19.83 -13.81
CA LYS A 175 -23.05 -18.42 -14.02
C LYS A 175 -22.35 -17.90 -15.29
N TRP A 176 -22.71 -16.68 -15.70
CA TRP A 176 -22.06 -15.97 -16.81
C TRP A 176 -20.54 -15.93 -16.66
N THR A 177 -19.87 -16.63 -17.54
CA THR A 177 -18.43 -16.89 -17.53
C THR A 177 -17.88 -16.59 -18.93
N PRO A 178 -16.79 -15.81 -19.05
CA PRO A 178 -16.09 -15.66 -20.34
C PRO A 178 -15.44 -17.00 -20.71
N VAL A 179 -15.51 -17.40 -21.98
CA VAL A 179 -14.96 -18.68 -22.45
C VAL A 179 -14.00 -18.46 -23.62
N SER A 180 -12.81 -19.05 -23.54
CA SER A 180 -11.75 -18.99 -24.57
C SER A 180 -11.37 -17.56 -24.97
N GLY A 181 -11.43 -16.62 -24.02
CA GLY A 181 -11.12 -15.21 -24.27
C GLY A 181 -12.13 -14.46 -25.15
N SER A 182 -13.33 -15.01 -25.37
CA SER A 182 -14.41 -14.31 -26.08
C SER A 182 -14.82 -13.03 -25.35
N LYS A 183 -15.22 -12.01 -26.13
CA LYS A 183 -15.87 -10.79 -25.59
C LYS A 183 -17.26 -11.09 -25.03
N ASP A 184 -17.84 -12.20 -25.44
CA ASP A 184 -19.14 -12.68 -24.98
C ASP A 184 -18.98 -13.55 -23.73
N VAL A 185 -20.03 -13.57 -22.91
CA VAL A 185 -20.07 -14.42 -21.72
C VAL A 185 -21.12 -15.52 -21.89
N PHE A 186 -20.83 -16.69 -21.35
CA PHE A 186 -21.65 -17.88 -21.51
C PHE A 186 -22.15 -18.37 -20.16
N CYS A 187 -23.34 -18.94 -20.11
CA CYS A 187 -23.84 -19.61 -18.92
C CYS A 187 -24.52 -20.92 -19.28
N ARG A 188 -24.63 -21.80 -18.28
CA ARG A 188 -25.47 -23.00 -18.36
C ARG A 188 -26.50 -22.98 -17.25
N SER A 189 -27.75 -23.23 -17.63
CA SER A 189 -28.86 -23.31 -16.70
C SER A 189 -29.77 -24.44 -17.17
N ASN A 190 -30.09 -25.36 -16.26
CA ASN A 190 -30.86 -26.55 -16.57
C ASN A 190 -30.26 -27.36 -17.74
N GLY A 191 -28.92 -27.47 -17.78
CA GLY A 191 -28.16 -28.19 -18.81
C GLY A 191 -28.09 -27.50 -20.18
N ARG A 192 -28.84 -26.41 -20.40
CA ARG A 192 -28.85 -25.64 -21.65
C ARG A 192 -27.80 -24.54 -21.61
N ALA A 193 -27.09 -24.31 -22.72
CA ALA A 193 -26.11 -23.25 -22.84
C ALA A 193 -26.68 -21.98 -23.48
N TYR A 194 -26.23 -20.85 -22.97
CA TYR A 194 -26.63 -19.51 -23.41
C TYR A 194 -25.40 -18.63 -23.60
N ARG A 195 -25.42 -17.81 -24.65
CA ARG A 195 -24.44 -16.77 -24.92
C ARG A 195 -25.06 -15.40 -24.69
N LEU A 196 -24.35 -14.51 -24.02
CA LEU A 196 -24.70 -13.11 -23.86
C LEU A 196 -23.65 -12.24 -24.55
N THR A 197 -24.11 -11.49 -25.54
CA THR A 197 -23.31 -10.56 -26.35
C THR A 197 -23.72 -9.13 -25.99
N ARG A 198 -22.74 -8.24 -25.79
CA ARG A 198 -23.02 -6.83 -25.51
C ARG A 198 -23.03 -6.02 -26.79
N CYS A 199 -24.16 -5.37 -27.09
CA CYS A 199 -24.34 -4.56 -28.27
C CYS A 199 -23.70 -3.17 -28.13
N ALA A 200 -23.49 -2.50 -29.26
CA ALA A 200 -22.94 -1.14 -29.28
C ALA A 200 -23.81 -0.10 -28.56
N ASN A 201 -25.12 -0.33 -28.46
CA ASN A 201 -26.06 0.49 -27.71
C ASN A 201 -26.05 0.20 -26.19
N GLY A 202 -25.18 -0.69 -25.72
CA GLY A 202 -25.05 -1.08 -24.31
C GLY A 202 -25.99 -2.19 -23.84
N GLN A 203 -26.98 -2.59 -24.66
CA GLN A 203 -27.90 -3.69 -24.36
C GLN A 203 -27.22 -5.06 -24.47
N CYS A 204 -27.82 -6.05 -23.83
CA CYS A 204 -27.37 -7.44 -23.83
C CYS A 204 -28.29 -8.29 -24.72
N GLU A 205 -27.75 -8.93 -25.76
CA GLU A 205 -28.44 -9.95 -26.55
C GLU A 205 -28.15 -11.32 -25.98
N VAL A 206 -29.18 -12.15 -25.80
CA VAL A 206 -29.04 -13.53 -25.33
C VAL A 206 -29.47 -14.48 -26.44
N SER A 207 -28.62 -15.46 -26.72
CA SER A 207 -28.90 -16.56 -27.64
C SER A 207 -28.72 -17.90 -26.95
N ARG A 208 -29.55 -18.89 -27.26
CA ARG A 208 -29.32 -20.29 -26.92
C ARG A 208 -28.27 -20.84 -27.85
N VAL A 209 -27.27 -21.55 -27.33
CA VAL A 209 -26.21 -22.16 -28.13
C VAL A 209 -26.03 -23.61 -27.73
N ALA A 210 -25.65 -24.48 -28.67
CA ALA A 210 -25.22 -25.85 -28.38
C ALA A 210 -23.80 -25.84 -27.78
N ASP A 211 -22.90 -25.08 -28.39
CA ASP A 211 -21.50 -24.92 -28.01
C ASP A 211 -21.02 -23.47 -28.22
N GLN A 212 -19.72 -23.23 -28.04
CA GLN A 212 -19.15 -21.88 -28.21
C GLN A 212 -19.17 -21.38 -29.67
N ALA A 213 -19.05 -22.28 -30.65
CA ALA A 213 -18.95 -21.95 -32.07
C ALA A 213 -20.32 -21.77 -32.73
N ASP A 214 -21.38 -22.24 -32.08
CA ASP A 214 -22.75 -22.14 -32.56
C ASP A 214 -23.18 -20.66 -32.70
N PRO A 215 -23.65 -20.21 -33.89
CA PRO A 215 -24.25 -18.89 -34.04
C PRO A 215 -25.45 -18.68 -33.11
N GLY A 216 -26.11 -19.76 -32.68
CA GLY A 216 -27.15 -19.75 -31.67
C GLY A 216 -28.51 -19.26 -32.14
N ILE A 217 -29.53 -19.61 -31.37
CA ILE A 217 -30.92 -19.17 -31.57
C ILE A 217 -31.16 -17.95 -30.69
N PHE A 218 -31.48 -16.83 -31.30
CA PHE A 218 -31.78 -15.60 -30.58
C PHE A 218 -33.00 -15.77 -29.66
N ILE A 219 -32.85 -15.42 -28.39
CA ILE A 219 -33.93 -15.49 -27.37
C ILE A 219 -34.52 -14.10 -27.13
N GLY A 220 -33.68 -13.08 -26.98
CA GLY A 220 -34.16 -11.75 -26.64
C GLY A 220 -33.06 -10.73 -26.35
N ARG A 221 -33.48 -9.46 -26.26
CA ARG A 221 -32.65 -8.33 -25.84
C ARG A 221 -33.03 -7.88 -24.43
N TYR A 222 -32.02 -7.57 -23.62
CA TYR A 222 -32.18 -7.14 -22.24
C TYR A 222 -31.35 -5.88 -21.98
N GLN A 223 -31.83 -5.02 -21.08
CA GLN A 223 -31.11 -3.80 -20.72
C GLN A 223 -29.84 -4.11 -19.93
N THR A 224 -29.93 -5.04 -18.98
CA THR A 224 -28.79 -5.46 -18.16
C THR A 224 -28.60 -6.98 -18.16
N ARG A 225 -27.39 -7.42 -17.79
CA ARG A 225 -27.11 -8.83 -17.51
C ARG A 225 -28.01 -9.39 -16.38
N GLY A 226 -28.40 -8.55 -15.43
CA GLY A 226 -29.32 -8.94 -14.36
C GLY A 226 -30.70 -9.34 -14.91
N ASP A 227 -31.21 -8.56 -15.86
CA ASP A 227 -32.50 -8.83 -16.50
C ASP A 227 -32.46 -10.11 -17.34
N ALA A 228 -31.38 -10.31 -18.11
CA ALA A 228 -31.13 -11.55 -18.84
C ALA A 228 -31.11 -12.77 -17.90
N THR A 229 -30.47 -12.64 -16.73
CA THR A 229 -30.40 -13.74 -15.74
C THR A 229 -31.78 -14.08 -15.18
N LYS A 230 -32.60 -13.08 -14.87
CA LYS A 230 -33.98 -13.28 -14.40
C LYS A 230 -34.84 -13.95 -15.46
N ALA A 231 -34.71 -13.53 -16.72
CA ALA A 231 -35.46 -14.15 -17.82
C ALA A 231 -35.04 -15.61 -18.04
N LEU A 232 -33.74 -15.92 -17.99
CA LEU A 232 -33.26 -17.29 -18.11
C LEU A 232 -33.72 -18.21 -16.98
N ALA A 233 -33.93 -17.69 -15.77
CA ALA A 233 -34.48 -18.48 -14.66
C ALA A 233 -35.88 -19.06 -14.98
N THR A 234 -36.63 -18.43 -15.90
CA THR A 234 -37.91 -18.96 -16.38
C THR A 234 -37.75 -19.73 -17.69
N ILE A 235 -37.02 -19.17 -18.66
CA ILE A 235 -36.88 -19.73 -20.02
C ILE A 235 -36.13 -21.06 -20.01
N ALA A 236 -35.16 -21.25 -19.11
CA ALA A 236 -34.38 -22.48 -19.03
C ALA A 236 -35.21 -23.72 -18.64
N PHE A 237 -36.33 -23.52 -17.95
CA PHE A 237 -37.23 -24.60 -17.49
C PHE A 237 -38.49 -24.73 -18.34
N ALA A 238 -38.70 -23.85 -19.32
CA ALA A 238 -39.81 -23.97 -20.26
C ALA A 238 -39.59 -25.17 -21.20
N PRO A 239 -40.67 -25.93 -21.53
CA PRO A 239 -40.59 -26.99 -22.53
C PRO A 239 -40.17 -26.42 -23.88
N ASP A 240 -39.39 -27.20 -24.63
CA ASP A 240 -38.98 -26.78 -25.98
C ASP A 240 -40.23 -26.67 -26.85
N ILE A 241 -40.53 -25.45 -27.31
CA ILE A 241 -41.62 -25.22 -28.27
C ILE A 241 -41.18 -25.89 -29.57
N SER A 242 -41.83 -27.02 -29.88
CA SER A 242 -41.65 -27.77 -31.12
C SER A 242 -42.20 -27.01 -32.32
#